data_AF-A0A0A1CXD8-F1
#
_entry.id   AF-A0A0A1CXD8-F1
#
_cell.length_a   1.000
_cell.length_b   1.000
_cell.length_c   1.000
_cell.angle_alpha   90.00
_cell.angle_beta   90.00
_cell.angle_gamma   90.00
#
_symmetry.space_group_name_H-M   'P 1'
#
loop_
_entity.id
_entity.type
_entity.pdbx_description
1 polymer ?
#
loop_
_entity_poly.entity_id
_entity_poly.type
_entity_poly.pdbx_seq_one_letter_code
_entity_poly.pdbx_strand_id
1 'polypeptide(L)'
;MAVARRSPSRAQSFAASFGPEVRAHASYPELFADPGVGALYVATLHTSHVALAIAALEAGKHVICEKPASVDHAGAMAVIEAARRSGRYYAEGFMCRFHQQTIRLAELVRDGATGDVQHIEFTLSFASELPAGHRLMDANLAGVGILDVGGYPVSTARLLAGAAGGQLCRSCLPLGERHDRSGRCGRMGHRCPRVPAGHHRAGELRRETDREK
;
A
#
# COMPACT_ATOMS: atom_id res chain seq x y z
N MET A 1 -14.43 -8.97 -16.67
CA MET A 1 -13.66 -9.31 -15.45
C MET A 1 -12.98 -10.65 -15.68
N ALA A 2 -11.85 -10.91 -15.03
CA ALA A 2 -11.15 -12.20 -15.14
C ALA A 2 -10.71 -12.69 -13.75
N VAL A 3 -10.65 -14.01 -13.54
CA VAL A 3 -10.29 -14.63 -12.27
C VAL A 3 -9.38 -15.84 -12.47
N ALA A 4 -8.46 -16.04 -11.54
CA ALA A 4 -7.69 -17.26 -11.38
C ALA A 4 -7.67 -17.66 -9.91
N ARG A 5 -7.66 -18.97 -9.64
CA ARG A 5 -7.49 -19.55 -8.30
C ARG A 5 -6.61 -20.78 -8.40
N ARG A 6 -6.02 -21.21 -7.27
CA ARG A 6 -5.29 -22.49 -7.18
C ARG A 6 -6.11 -23.71 -7.63
N SER A 7 -7.42 -23.66 -7.49
CA SER A 7 -8.35 -24.70 -7.93
C SER A 7 -9.12 -24.19 -9.15
N PRO A 8 -8.92 -24.81 -10.33
CA PRO A 8 -9.61 -24.39 -11.55
C PRO A 8 -11.14 -24.48 -11.45
N SER A 9 -11.67 -25.53 -10.82
CA SER A 9 -13.12 -25.67 -10.57
C SER A 9 -13.66 -24.52 -9.73
N ARG A 10 -12.94 -24.10 -8.67
CA ARG A 10 -13.33 -22.93 -7.86
C ARG A 10 -13.23 -21.61 -8.63
N ALA A 11 -12.29 -21.49 -9.58
CA ALA A 11 -12.20 -20.31 -10.44
C ALA A 11 -13.42 -20.23 -11.37
N GLN A 12 -13.83 -21.36 -11.96
CA GLN A 12 -15.02 -21.46 -12.82
C GLN A 12 -16.31 -21.17 -12.04
N SER A 13 -16.51 -21.79 -10.88
CA SER A 13 -17.69 -21.52 -10.05
C SER A 13 -17.76 -20.07 -9.60
N PHE A 14 -16.62 -19.46 -9.26
CA PHE A 14 -16.57 -18.03 -8.91
C PHE A 14 -16.87 -17.17 -10.14
N ALA A 15 -16.33 -17.45 -11.31
CA ALA A 15 -16.67 -16.68 -12.51
C ALA A 15 -18.17 -16.74 -12.83
N ALA A 16 -18.77 -17.94 -12.76
CA ALA A 16 -20.19 -18.16 -13.01
C ALA A 16 -21.11 -17.36 -12.06
N SER A 17 -20.68 -17.07 -10.82
CA SER A 17 -21.49 -16.28 -9.89
C SER A 17 -21.56 -14.78 -10.24
N PHE A 18 -20.72 -14.30 -11.14
CA PHE A 18 -20.68 -12.88 -11.56
C PHE A 18 -21.22 -12.65 -12.98
N GLY A 19 -21.39 -13.71 -13.79
CA GLY A 19 -21.91 -13.61 -15.14
C GLY A 19 -21.08 -14.39 -16.18
N PRO A 20 -21.67 -14.75 -17.33
CA PRO A 20 -21.00 -15.53 -18.38
C PRO A 20 -19.81 -14.82 -19.03
N GLU A 21 -19.74 -13.50 -18.94
CA GLU A 21 -18.65 -12.67 -19.49
C GLU A 21 -17.36 -12.70 -18.64
N VAL A 22 -17.40 -13.30 -17.46
CA VAL A 22 -16.25 -13.40 -16.57
C VAL A 22 -15.36 -14.55 -16.99
N ARG A 23 -14.11 -14.23 -17.36
CA ARG A 23 -13.14 -15.24 -17.81
C ARG A 23 -12.49 -15.94 -16.62
N ALA A 24 -12.61 -17.26 -16.54
CA ALA A 24 -11.84 -18.06 -15.59
C ALA A 24 -10.56 -18.58 -16.27
N HIS A 25 -9.40 -18.24 -15.75
CA HIS A 25 -8.11 -18.77 -16.20
C HIS A 25 -7.71 -19.98 -15.35
N ALA A 26 -7.01 -20.95 -15.95
CA ALA A 26 -6.61 -22.16 -15.26
C ALA A 26 -5.43 -21.93 -14.30
N SER A 27 -4.67 -20.85 -14.50
CA SER A 27 -3.49 -20.51 -13.71
C SER A 27 -3.30 -19.00 -13.56
N TYR A 28 -2.51 -18.59 -12.56
CA TYR A 28 -2.14 -17.17 -12.40
C TYR A 28 -1.33 -16.64 -13.59
N PRO A 29 -0.33 -17.35 -14.14
CA PRO A 29 0.39 -16.89 -15.33
C PRO A 29 -0.50 -16.63 -16.54
N GLU A 30 -1.51 -17.48 -16.80
CA GLU A 30 -2.49 -17.25 -17.87
C GLU A 30 -3.30 -15.96 -17.64
N LEU A 31 -3.75 -15.73 -16.41
CA LEU A 31 -4.44 -14.48 -16.06
C LEU A 31 -3.51 -13.27 -16.23
N PHE A 32 -2.23 -13.40 -15.89
CA PHE A 32 -1.25 -12.32 -16.05
C PHE A 32 -0.93 -12.05 -17.51
N ALA A 33 -1.03 -13.04 -18.39
CA ALA A 33 -0.81 -12.89 -19.83
C ALA A 33 -2.02 -12.30 -20.58
N ASP A 34 -3.22 -12.27 -19.95
CA ASP A 34 -4.44 -11.78 -20.61
C ASP A 34 -4.32 -10.29 -21.01
N PRO A 35 -4.37 -9.95 -22.31
CA PRO A 35 -4.24 -8.56 -22.76
C PRO A 35 -5.45 -7.69 -22.37
N GLY A 36 -6.60 -8.29 -22.06
CA GLY A 36 -7.80 -7.59 -21.60
C GLY A 36 -7.80 -7.27 -20.10
N VAL A 37 -6.74 -7.65 -19.36
CA VAL A 37 -6.60 -7.34 -17.93
C VAL A 37 -5.54 -6.26 -17.75
N GLY A 38 -5.94 -5.06 -17.28
CA GLY A 38 -5.01 -3.96 -17.00
C GLY A 38 -4.52 -3.90 -15.54
N ALA A 39 -5.31 -4.44 -14.62
CA ALA A 39 -5.01 -4.43 -13.19
C ALA A 39 -5.47 -5.73 -12.52
N LEU A 40 -4.78 -6.11 -11.44
CA LEU A 40 -5.03 -7.32 -10.68
C LEU A 40 -5.27 -7.01 -9.21
N TYR A 41 -6.24 -7.71 -8.64
CA TYR A 41 -6.49 -7.74 -7.21
C TYR A 41 -6.00 -9.07 -6.63
N VAL A 42 -4.93 -9.04 -5.83
CA VAL A 42 -4.30 -10.22 -5.23
C VAL A 42 -4.87 -10.42 -3.83
N ALA A 43 -5.83 -11.33 -3.68
CA ALA A 43 -6.47 -11.70 -2.41
C ALA A 43 -6.22 -13.17 -2.07
N THR A 44 -4.96 -13.57 -2.07
CA THR A 44 -4.52 -14.94 -1.83
C THR A 44 -4.06 -15.14 -0.37
N LEU A 45 -3.30 -16.20 -0.07
CA LEU A 45 -2.71 -16.35 1.25
C LEU A 45 -1.53 -15.39 1.40
N HIS A 46 -1.28 -14.90 2.62
CA HIS A 46 -0.23 -13.91 2.91
C HIS A 46 1.14 -14.31 2.35
N THR A 47 1.50 -15.59 2.50
CA THR A 47 2.77 -16.16 2.01
C THR A 47 2.94 -16.14 0.49
N SER A 48 1.86 -15.96 -0.26
CA SER A 48 1.89 -15.90 -1.72
C SER A 48 1.86 -14.47 -2.29
N HIS A 49 1.60 -13.45 -1.46
CA HIS A 49 1.41 -12.07 -1.90
C HIS A 49 2.62 -11.54 -2.67
N VAL A 50 3.82 -11.66 -2.10
CA VAL A 50 5.06 -11.12 -2.69
C VAL A 50 5.31 -11.71 -4.08
N ALA A 51 5.31 -13.04 -4.19
CA ALA A 51 5.61 -13.72 -5.45
C ALA A 51 4.58 -13.39 -6.54
N LEU A 52 3.29 -13.37 -6.19
CA LEU A 52 2.22 -13.07 -7.15
C LEU A 52 2.20 -11.59 -7.54
N ALA A 53 2.43 -10.68 -6.60
CA ALA A 53 2.49 -9.24 -6.87
C ALA A 53 3.67 -8.92 -7.80
N ILE A 54 4.86 -9.46 -7.55
CA ILE A 54 6.03 -9.24 -8.41
C ILE A 54 5.76 -9.79 -9.82
N ALA A 55 5.29 -11.03 -9.94
CA ALA A 55 5.01 -11.64 -11.24
C ALA A 55 3.94 -10.85 -12.03
N ALA A 56 2.91 -10.37 -11.36
CA ALA A 56 1.89 -9.52 -11.97
C ALA A 56 2.45 -8.16 -12.45
N LEU A 57 3.28 -7.51 -11.64
CA LEU A 57 3.93 -6.25 -12.00
C LEU A 57 4.87 -6.43 -13.19
N GLU A 58 5.66 -7.51 -13.21
CA GLU A 58 6.57 -7.85 -14.30
C GLU A 58 5.84 -8.23 -15.59
N ALA A 59 4.63 -8.79 -15.49
CA ALA A 59 3.71 -8.98 -16.61
C ALA A 59 3.02 -7.67 -17.08
N GLY A 60 3.41 -6.52 -16.53
CA GLY A 60 2.90 -5.21 -16.93
C GLY A 60 1.52 -4.88 -16.37
N LYS A 61 1.09 -5.52 -15.29
CA LYS A 61 -0.22 -5.26 -14.65
C LYS A 61 -0.09 -4.29 -13.48
N HIS A 62 -1.07 -3.41 -13.30
CA HIS A 62 -1.23 -2.70 -12.03
C HIS A 62 -1.70 -3.67 -10.95
N VAL A 63 -1.29 -3.49 -9.70
CA VAL A 63 -1.60 -4.43 -8.62
C VAL A 63 -2.18 -3.71 -7.41
N ILE A 64 -3.31 -4.22 -6.92
CA ILE A 64 -3.78 -4.01 -5.55
C ILE A 64 -3.65 -5.36 -4.85
N CYS A 65 -2.83 -5.44 -3.82
CA CYS A 65 -2.63 -6.67 -3.06
C CYS A 65 -3.24 -6.52 -1.67
N GLU A 66 -4.01 -7.50 -1.22
CA GLU A 66 -4.52 -7.53 0.15
C GLU A 66 -3.39 -7.41 1.18
N LYS A 67 -3.74 -6.87 2.34
CA LYS A 67 -2.82 -6.82 3.47
C LYS A 67 -2.63 -8.23 4.06
N PRO A 68 -1.47 -8.51 4.68
CA PRO A 68 -0.27 -7.70 4.61
C PRO A 68 0.40 -7.86 3.24
N ALA A 69 1.02 -6.82 2.71
CA ALA A 69 1.75 -6.86 1.45
C ALA A 69 2.85 -7.94 1.42
N SER A 70 3.44 -8.21 2.59
CA SER A 70 4.49 -9.20 2.80
C SER A 70 4.46 -9.68 4.25
N VAL A 71 5.00 -10.87 4.49
CA VAL A 71 5.21 -11.41 5.85
C VAL A 71 6.45 -10.82 6.54
N ASP A 72 7.32 -10.16 5.77
CA ASP A 72 8.53 -9.51 6.25
C ASP A 72 8.87 -8.22 5.47
N HIS A 73 9.83 -7.47 5.99
CA HIS A 73 10.29 -6.21 5.39
C HIS A 73 10.97 -6.41 4.03
N ALA A 74 11.80 -7.45 3.88
CA ALA A 74 12.56 -7.67 2.65
C ALA A 74 11.63 -7.93 1.45
N GLY A 75 10.61 -8.77 1.64
CA GLY A 75 9.58 -9.03 0.64
C GLY A 75 8.77 -7.79 0.30
N ALA A 76 8.41 -6.95 1.28
CA ALA A 76 7.71 -5.70 1.03
C ALA A 76 8.55 -4.76 0.14
N MET A 77 9.85 -4.63 0.43
CA MET A 77 10.78 -3.82 -0.36
C MET A 77 10.98 -4.39 -1.77
N ALA A 78 11.02 -5.72 -1.92
CA ALA A 78 11.12 -6.37 -3.22
C ALA A 78 9.91 -6.05 -4.13
N VAL A 79 8.69 -6.04 -3.57
CA VAL A 79 7.47 -5.66 -4.31
C VAL A 79 7.51 -4.18 -4.72
N ILE A 80 7.91 -3.29 -3.81
CA ILE A 80 8.06 -1.86 -4.10
C ILE A 80 9.05 -1.64 -5.26
N GLU A 81 10.17 -2.36 -5.24
CA GLU A 81 11.17 -2.24 -6.29
C GLU A 81 10.67 -2.81 -7.63
N ALA A 82 9.97 -3.95 -7.62
CA ALA A 82 9.33 -4.48 -8.83
C ALA A 82 8.31 -3.50 -9.43
N ALA A 83 7.54 -2.80 -8.59
CA ALA A 83 6.60 -1.78 -9.04
C ALA A 83 7.32 -0.59 -9.69
N ARG A 84 8.44 -0.15 -9.11
CA ARG A 84 9.29 0.90 -9.70
C ARG A 84 9.89 0.48 -11.04
N ARG A 85 10.48 -0.72 -11.12
CA ARG A 85 11.10 -1.24 -12.35
C ARG A 85 10.09 -1.41 -13.49
N SER A 86 8.90 -1.93 -13.19
CA SER A 86 7.84 -2.13 -14.19
C SER A 86 7.11 -0.83 -14.58
N GLY A 87 7.31 0.25 -13.82
CA GLY A 87 6.53 1.49 -13.95
C GLY A 87 5.03 1.29 -13.73
N ARG A 88 4.62 0.20 -13.06
CA ARG A 88 3.23 -0.10 -12.74
C ARG A 88 2.88 0.37 -11.34
N TYR A 89 1.59 0.58 -11.13
CA TYR A 89 1.08 0.98 -9.81
C TYR A 89 0.96 -0.24 -8.92
N TYR A 90 1.41 -0.09 -7.68
CA TYR A 90 1.18 -1.05 -6.60
C TYR A 90 0.54 -0.36 -5.41
N ALA A 91 -0.50 -0.98 -4.84
CA ALA A 91 -1.05 -0.59 -3.55
C ALA A 91 -1.33 -1.80 -2.66
N GLU A 92 -1.10 -1.61 -1.37
CA GLU A 92 -1.55 -2.54 -0.33
C GLU A 92 -3.01 -2.22 0.07
N GLY A 93 -3.81 -3.26 0.25
CA GLY A 93 -5.26 -3.25 0.42
C GLY A 93 -5.74 -2.84 1.81
N PHE A 94 -5.17 -1.80 2.41
CA PHE A 94 -5.71 -1.21 3.65
C PHE A 94 -6.98 -0.39 3.35
N MET A 95 -8.11 -1.07 3.11
CA MET A 95 -9.36 -0.41 2.73
C MET A 95 -9.84 0.64 3.74
N CYS A 96 -9.52 0.47 5.03
CA CYS A 96 -9.88 1.41 6.09
C CYS A 96 -9.36 2.83 5.83
N ARG A 97 -8.22 2.99 5.13
CA ARG A 97 -7.65 4.30 4.81
C ARG A 97 -8.51 5.11 3.83
N PHE A 98 -9.36 4.44 3.08
CA PHE A 98 -10.23 5.06 2.07
C PHE A 98 -11.62 5.35 2.62
N HIS A 99 -11.91 4.97 3.87
CA HIS A 99 -13.18 5.24 4.50
C HIS A 99 -13.31 6.74 4.82
N GLN A 100 -14.46 7.34 4.53
CA GLN A 100 -14.69 8.79 4.72
C GLN A 100 -14.48 9.23 6.17
N GLN A 101 -14.80 8.36 7.14
CA GLN A 101 -14.55 8.66 8.57
C GLN A 101 -13.06 8.75 8.88
N THR A 102 -12.23 7.87 8.31
CA THR A 102 -10.77 7.88 8.50
C THR A 102 -10.14 9.11 7.85
N ILE A 103 -10.61 9.47 6.65
CA ILE A 103 -10.20 10.70 5.96
C ILE A 103 -10.55 11.92 6.81
N ARG A 104 -11.80 12.02 7.27
CA ARG A 104 -12.27 13.15 8.08
C ARG A 104 -11.53 13.26 9.41
N LEU A 105 -11.22 12.13 10.05
CA LEU A 105 -10.43 12.10 11.28
C LEU A 105 -9.02 12.66 11.07
N ALA A 106 -8.35 12.25 10.00
CA ALA A 106 -7.02 12.77 9.66
C ALA A 106 -7.05 14.29 9.37
N GLU A 107 -8.10 14.78 8.69
CA GLU A 107 -8.29 16.22 8.48
C GLU A 107 -8.48 16.98 9.79
N LEU A 108 -9.35 16.51 10.69
CA LEU A 108 -9.60 17.15 11.98
C LEU A 108 -8.33 17.26 12.83
N VAL A 109 -7.53 16.18 12.86
CA VAL A 109 -6.25 16.17 13.59
C VAL A 109 -5.28 17.16 12.96
N ARG A 110 -5.15 17.17 11.63
CA ARG A 110 -4.27 18.12 10.91
C ARG A 110 -4.69 19.57 11.13
N ASP A 111 -6.00 19.83 11.15
CA ASP A 111 -6.56 21.17 11.29
C ASP A 111 -6.55 21.66 12.76
N GLY A 112 -5.96 20.89 13.68
CA GLY A 112 -5.73 21.27 15.07
C GLY A 112 -6.93 21.07 16.00
N ALA A 113 -7.96 20.33 15.57
CA ALA A 113 -9.16 20.11 16.39
C ALA A 113 -8.88 19.39 17.71
N THR A 114 -7.75 18.67 17.82
CA THR A 114 -7.30 17.96 19.02
C THR A 114 -6.31 18.74 19.87
N GLY A 115 -5.89 19.94 19.45
CA GLY A 115 -4.66 20.55 19.95
C GLY A 115 -3.44 19.69 19.64
N ASP A 116 -2.38 19.82 20.44
CA ASP A 116 -1.15 19.06 20.27
C ASP A 116 -1.36 17.57 20.61
N VAL A 117 -1.17 16.70 19.61
CA VAL A 117 -1.29 15.25 19.82
C VAL A 117 -0.13 14.73 20.65
N GLN A 118 -0.42 14.30 21.88
CA GLN A 118 0.56 13.71 22.81
C GLN A 118 0.59 12.19 22.76
N HIS A 119 -0.55 11.56 22.45
CA HIS A 119 -0.70 10.11 22.50
C HIS A 119 -1.69 9.61 21.44
N ILE A 120 -1.40 8.44 20.86
CA ILE A 120 -2.26 7.76 19.91
C ILE A 120 -2.35 6.29 20.33
N GLU A 121 -3.56 5.83 20.63
CA GLU A 121 -3.85 4.45 20.99
C GLU A 121 -4.86 3.86 20.01
N PHE A 122 -4.58 2.65 19.52
CA PHE A 122 -5.50 1.88 18.68
C PHE A 122 -5.47 0.42 19.06
N THR A 123 -6.65 -0.13 19.33
CA THR A 123 -6.86 -1.54 19.62
C THR A 123 -7.81 -2.13 18.59
N LEU A 124 -7.42 -3.27 18.00
CA LEU A 124 -8.29 -4.06 17.13
C LEU A 124 -8.30 -5.49 17.64
N SER A 125 -9.46 -5.90 18.15
CA SER A 125 -9.71 -7.24 18.66
C SER A 125 -11.09 -7.68 18.20
N PHE A 126 -11.24 -8.95 17.89
CA PHE A 126 -12.52 -9.56 17.56
C PHE A 126 -12.52 -11.00 18.06
N ALA A 127 -13.68 -11.46 18.50
CA ALA A 127 -13.90 -12.87 18.79
C ALA A 127 -14.23 -13.58 17.47
N SER A 128 -13.60 -14.73 17.24
CA SER A 128 -13.91 -15.59 16.09
C SER A 128 -13.86 -17.04 16.51
N GLU A 129 -14.94 -17.78 16.27
CA GLU A 129 -14.96 -19.23 16.37
C GLU A 129 -14.36 -19.80 15.09
N LEU A 130 -13.07 -20.12 15.13
CA LEU A 130 -12.36 -20.67 13.98
C LEU A 130 -12.29 -22.19 14.07
N PRO A 131 -12.60 -22.93 12.99
CA PRO A 131 -12.45 -24.37 12.98
C PRO A 131 -10.98 -24.77 13.13
N ALA A 132 -10.73 -25.98 13.63
CA ALA A 132 -9.38 -26.54 13.71
C ALA A 132 -8.72 -26.54 12.33
N GLY A 133 -7.45 -26.11 12.26
CA GLY A 133 -6.70 -26.01 11.00
C GLY A 133 -7.05 -24.81 10.12
N HIS A 134 -7.85 -23.85 10.61
CA HIS A 134 -8.10 -22.62 9.86
C HIS A 134 -6.81 -21.82 9.62
N ARG A 135 -6.66 -21.21 8.42
CA ARG A 135 -5.44 -20.49 8.02
C ARG A 135 -4.96 -19.42 9.01
N LEU A 136 -5.88 -18.81 9.75
CA LEU A 136 -5.57 -17.77 10.73
C LEU A 136 -4.91 -18.33 12.00
N MET A 137 -5.02 -19.63 12.23
CA MET A 137 -4.38 -20.33 13.35
C MET A 137 -3.08 -21.03 12.93
N ASP A 138 -2.71 -20.94 11.65
CA ASP A 138 -1.50 -21.58 11.10
C ASP A 138 -0.38 -20.54 10.95
N ALA A 139 0.65 -20.65 11.81
CA ALA A 139 1.81 -19.77 11.77
C ALA A 139 2.61 -19.87 10.46
N ASN A 140 2.61 -21.03 9.79
CA ASN A 140 3.32 -21.22 8.52
C ASN A 140 2.66 -20.45 7.38
N LEU A 141 1.39 -20.10 7.52
CA LEU A 141 0.65 -19.29 6.55
C LEU A 141 0.68 -17.80 6.90
N ALA A 142 1.52 -17.41 7.87
CA ALA A 142 1.47 -16.09 8.49
C ALA A 142 0.06 -15.74 8.96
N GLY A 143 -0.64 -16.76 9.50
CA GLY A 143 -1.79 -16.56 10.38
C GLY A 143 -1.34 -15.85 11.66
N VAL A 144 -2.25 -15.73 12.62
CA VAL A 144 -2.13 -14.98 13.88
C VAL A 144 -2.31 -13.46 13.77
N GLY A 145 -2.66 -12.85 14.91
CA GLY A 145 -3.18 -11.48 14.97
C GLY A 145 -2.24 -10.40 14.43
N ILE A 146 -0.92 -10.55 14.53
CA ILE A 146 0.02 -9.49 14.13
C ILE A 146 -0.03 -9.23 12.62
N LEU A 147 0.14 -10.26 11.80
CA LEU A 147 0.20 -10.10 10.34
C LEU A 147 -1.19 -10.00 9.70
N ASP A 148 -2.21 -10.64 10.29
CA ASP A 148 -3.57 -10.54 9.75
C ASP A 148 -4.26 -9.22 10.12
N VAL A 149 -4.16 -8.77 11.39
CA VAL A 149 -4.89 -7.58 11.85
C VAL A 149 -4.06 -6.50 12.54
N GLY A 150 -2.84 -6.79 13.00
CA GLY A 150 -1.94 -5.81 13.62
C GLY A 150 -1.52 -4.69 12.66
N GLY A 151 -1.61 -4.93 11.35
CA GLY A 151 -1.42 -3.89 10.34
C GLY A 151 -2.42 -2.74 10.43
N TYR A 152 -3.67 -2.98 10.85
CA TYR A 152 -4.69 -1.93 10.97
C TYR A 152 -4.35 -0.85 12.00
N PRO A 153 -4.10 -1.16 13.30
CA PRO A 153 -3.75 -0.15 14.28
C PRO A 153 -2.45 0.58 13.92
N VAL A 154 -1.43 -0.12 13.42
CA VAL A 154 -0.17 0.52 12.97
C VAL A 154 -0.43 1.47 11.79
N SER A 155 -1.23 1.03 10.82
CA SER A 155 -1.59 1.82 9.64
C SER A 155 -2.33 3.10 10.01
N THR A 156 -3.28 3.02 10.95
CA THR A 156 -4.05 4.18 11.43
C THR A 156 -3.22 5.09 12.32
N ALA A 157 -2.43 4.55 13.27
CA ALA A 157 -1.57 5.33 14.14
C ALA A 157 -0.56 6.15 13.33
N ARG A 158 0.06 5.55 12.30
CA ARG A 158 0.96 6.25 11.38
C ARG A 158 0.26 7.35 10.58
N LEU A 159 -1.00 7.14 10.18
CA LEU A 159 -1.78 8.16 9.47
C LEU A 159 -2.03 9.38 10.36
N LEU A 160 -2.47 9.17 11.61
CA LEU A 160 -2.78 10.28 12.53
C LEU A 160 -1.52 10.98 13.04
N ALA A 161 -0.44 10.24 13.32
CA ALA A 161 0.85 10.85 13.65
C ALA A 161 1.37 11.73 12.51
N GLY A 162 1.22 11.27 11.26
CA GLY A 162 1.54 12.08 10.08
C GLY A 162 0.66 13.31 9.95
N ALA A 163 -0.65 13.18 10.20
CA ALA A 163 -1.59 14.31 10.18
C ALA A 163 -1.22 15.37 11.22
N ALA A 164 -0.93 14.95 12.45
CA ALA A 164 -0.54 15.84 13.56
C ALA A 164 0.79 16.56 13.29
N GLY A 165 1.76 15.87 12.67
CA GLY A 165 3.05 16.45 12.29
C GLY A 165 3.04 17.30 11.01
N GLY A 166 1.87 17.54 10.39
CA GLY A 166 1.75 18.22 9.09
C GLY A 166 2.36 17.42 7.92
N GLN A 167 2.71 16.16 8.15
CA GLN A 167 3.34 15.26 7.19
C GLN A 167 2.36 14.16 6.79
N LEU A 168 1.34 14.53 6.01
CA LEU A 168 0.54 13.52 5.32
C LEU A 168 1.38 12.96 4.18
N CYS A 169 1.90 11.74 4.37
CA CYS A 169 2.62 11.06 3.30
C CYS A 169 1.71 10.96 2.07
N ARG A 170 2.21 11.40 0.92
CA ARG A 170 1.50 11.52 -0.36
C ARG A 170 0.91 10.19 -0.86
N SER A 171 1.43 9.06 -0.37
CA SER A 171 0.95 7.70 -0.68
C SER A 171 -0.08 7.16 0.30
N CYS A 172 -0.37 7.87 1.40
CA CYS A 172 -1.16 7.35 2.52
C CYS A 172 -2.63 7.79 2.54
N LEU A 173 -3.03 8.73 1.67
CA LEU A 173 -4.43 9.13 1.51
C LEU A 173 -4.84 9.09 0.04
N PRO A 174 -6.08 8.68 -0.29
CA PRO A 174 -6.68 8.87 -1.61
C PRO A 174 -6.95 10.34 -1.95
N LEU A 175 -6.63 11.27 -1.03
CA LEU A 175 -6.64 12.70 -1.28
C LEU A 175 -5.49 13.03 -2.24
N GLY A 176 -5.70 12.69 -3.50
CA GLY A 176 -4.89 13.08 -4.63
C GLY A 176 -4.92 14.59 -4.77
N GLU A 177 -4.12 15.29 -3.98
CA GLU A 177 -3.65 16.59 -4.40
C GLU A 177 -2.65 16.36 -5.53
N ARG A 178 -3.18 16.33 -6.76
CA ARG A 178 -2.38 16.55 -7.96
C ARG A 178 -1.68 17.88 -7.77
N HIS A 179 -0.41 17.84 -7.41
CA HIS A 179 0.44 19.00 -7.63
C HIS A 179 0.80 18.98 -9.11
N ASP A 180 0.73 20.13 -9.76
CA ASP A 180 1.35 20.30 -11.06
C ASP A 180 2.86 19.99 -10.98
N ARG A 181 3.55 19.95 -12.13
CA ARG A 181 5.01 19.73 -12.19
C ARG A 181 5.83 20.79 -11.42
N SER A 182 5.19 21.84 -10.88
CA SER A 182 5.81 22.90 -10.09
C SER A 182 5.67 22.71 -8.57
N GLY A 183 4.97 21.66 -8.11
CA GLY A 183 4.86 21.35 -6.69
C GLY A 183 3.94 22.29 -5.91
N ARG A 184 2.86 22.80 -6.53
CA ARG A 184 1.82 23.57 -5.85
C ARG A 184 0.58 22.72 -5.52
N CYS A 185 0.13 22.77 -4.27
CA CYS A 185 -1.15 22.24 -3.80
C CYS A 185 -2.28 23.11 -4.36
N GLY A 186 -3.32 22.48 -4.92
CA GLY A 186 -4.42 23.18 -5.61
C GLY A 186 -5.46 23.85 -4.72
N ARG A 187 -5.34 23.81 -3.38
CA ARG A 187 -6.39 24.33 -2.48
C ARG A 187 -5.94 25.37 -1.46
N MET A 188 -4.66 25.70 -1.39
CA MET A 188 -4.18 26.76 -0.50
C MET A 188 -3.17 27.62 -1.25
N GLY A 189 -3.38 28.93 -1.27
CA GLY A 189 -2.48 29.94 -1.85
C GLY A 189 -1.12 30.05 -1.16
N HIS A 190 -0.63 28.99 -0.51
CA HIS A 190 0.63 28.91 0.20
C HIS A 190 1.40 27.65 -0.19
N ARG A 191 2.73 27.76 -0.30
CA ARG A 191 3.61 26.63 -0.60
C ARG A 191 3.56 25.62 0.56
N CYS A 192 3.36 24.35 0.22
CA CYS A 192 3.51 23.23 1.15
C CYS A 192 4.92 23.25 1.77
N PRO A 193 5.06 23.10 3.10
CA PRO A 193 6.37 23.00 3.74
C PRO A 193 7.07 21.74 3.22
N ARG A 194 8.10 21.96 2.40
CA ARG A 194 8.90 20.90 1.78
C ARG A 194 9.43 19.94 2.87
N VAL A 195 9.26 18.64 2.64
CA VAL A 195 10.22 17.64 3.12
C VAL A 195 11.62 18.11 2.65
N PRO A 196 12.63 18.21 3.53
CA PRO A 196 13.93 18.73 3.12
C PRO A 196 14.48 17.89 1.98
N ALA A 197 14.79 18.53 0.85
CA ALA A 197 15.52 17.86 -0.22
C ALA A 197 16.85 17.39 0.37
N GLY A 198 17.11 16.09 0.26
CA GLY A 198 18.38 15.48 0.62
C GLY A 198 19.54 16.27 0.03
N HIS A 199 20.60 16.37 0.82
CA HIS A 199 21.86 17.02 0.48
C HIS A 199 22.41 16.50 -0.86
N HIS A 200 22.29 17.31 -1.89
CA HIS A 200 23.22 17.32 -3.02
C HIS A 200 23.51 18.78 -3.36
N ARG A 201 24.50 19.36 -2.68
CA ARG A 201 25.32 20.44 -3.26
C ARG A 201 26.72 19.89 -3.45
N ALA A 202 26.98 19.43 -4.67
CA ALA A 202 28.33 19.43 -5.19
C ALA A 202 28.75 20.89 -5.42
N GLY A 203 29.96 21.23 -4.96
CA GLY A 203 30.80 22.28 -5.51
C GLY A 203 30.37 23.73 -5.27
N GLU A 204 31.03 24.39 -4.33
CA GLU A 204 31.65 25.70 -4.53
C GLU A 204 32.31 26.14 -3.21
N LEU A 205 33.59 25.82 -3.03
CA LEU A 205 34.46 26.66 -2.22
C LEU A 205 35.77 26.89 -2.97
N ARG A 206 36.01 28.18 -3.12
CA ARG A 206 37.01 28.87 -3.93
C ARG A 206 38.42 28.40 -3.57
N ARG A 207 39.26 28.26 -4.61
CA ARG A 207 40.70 28.45 -4.47
C ARG A 207 40.91 29.92 -4.16
N GLU A 208 41.43 30.20 -2.97
CA GLU A 208 42.13 31.45 -2.70
C GLU A 208 43.51 31.06 -2.20
N THR A 209 44.49 31.63 -2.89
CA THR A 209 45.92 31.37 -2.88
C THR A 209 46.61 31.81 -1.58
N ASP A 210 47.69 31.10 -1.25
CA ASP A 210 48.91 31.55 -0.58
C ASP A 210 48.86 32.79 0.32
N ARG A 211 49.10 32.59 1.63
CA ARG A 211 50.03 33.39 2.45
C ARG A 211 50.25 32.75 3.84
N GLU A 212 51.54 32.59 4.16
CA GLU A 212 52.14 32.54 5.51
C GLU A 212 52.05 31.25 6.35
N LYS A 213 52.94 30.29 6.08
CA LYS A 213 54.13 29.92 6.88
C LYS A 213 54.62 28.52 6.54
#